data_AF-A0A1G3ICF1-F1
#
_entry.id   AF-A0A1G3ICF1-F1
#
_cell.length_a   1.000
_cell.length_b   1.000
_cell.length_c   1.000
_cell.angle_alpha   90.00
_cell.angle_beta   90.00
_cell.angle_gamma   90.00
#
_symmetry.space_group_name_H-M   'P 1'
#
loop_
_entity.id
_entity.type
_entity.pdbx_description
1 polymer ?
#
loop_
_entity_poly.entity_id
_entity_poly.type
_entity_poly.pdbx_seq_one_letter_code
_entity_poly.pdbx_strand_id
1 'polypeptide(L)'
;MPVAVLAAGCLTEAQQFGGSGPITLSPEVTRAFEWHKHLGGYLVVSSDGGHFGESYCATKDCTDVGVLDALFKCRALTTSDCRLFAKDGVVVWDGPWRTAE
;
A
#
# COMPACT_ATOMS: atom_id res chain seq x y z
N MET A 1 -23.26 24.81 -28.25
CA MET A 1 -23.36 23.74 -27.23
C MET A 1 -21.94 23.48 -26.74
N PRO A 2 -21.58 23.79 -25.48
CA PRO A 2 -20.23 23.53 -25.02
C PRO A 2 -20.06 22.02 -24.80
N VAL A 3 -19.01 21.47 -25.38
CA VAL A 3 -18.61 20.07 -25.23
C VAL A 3 -17.99 19.93 -23.84
N ALA A 4 -18.69 19.25 -22.94
CA ALA A 4 -18.16 18.86 -21.64
C ALA A 4 -17.11 17.76 -21.85
N VAL A 5 -15.84 18.10 -21.70
CA VAL A 5 -14.73 17.13 -21.69
C VAL A 5 -14.78 16.41 -20.35
N LEU A 6 -15.33 15.19 -20.33
CA LEU A 6 -15.20 14.28 -19.21
C LEU A 6 -13.76 13.80 -19.16
N ALA A 7 -12.93 14.45 -18.33
CA ALA A 7 -11.60 13.95 -18.01
C ALA A 7 -11.75 12.64 -17.23
N ALA A 8 -11.65 11.51 -17.93
CA ALA A 8 -11.35 10.24 -17.31
C ALA A 8 -9.89 10.33 -16.81
N GLY A 9 -9.70 10.89 -15.62
CA GLY A 9 -8.40 10.89 -14.96
C GLY A 9 -8.01 9.46 -14.64
N CYS A 10 -6.87 8.99 -15.13
CA CYS A 10 -6.25 7.76 -14.63
C CYS A 10 -6.00 7.93 -13.13
N LEU A 11 -6.82 7.25 -12.31
CA LEU A 11 -6.55 7.13 -10.89
C LEU A 11 -5.25 6.33 -10.72
N THR A 12 -4.30 6.87 -9.96
CA THR A 12 -3.07 6.14 -9.62
C THR A 12 -3.39 5.04 -8.62
N GLU A 13 -2.54 4.02 -8.52
CA GLU A 13 -2.72 2.95 -7.52
C GLU A 13 -2.78 3.49 -6.08
N ALA A 14 -2.05 4.58 -5.79
CA ALA A 14 -2.14 5.29 -4.53
C ALA A 14 -3.56 5.84 -4.29
N GLN A 15 -4.21 6.39 -5.32
CA GLN A 15 -5.60 6.88 -5.20
C GLN A 15 -6.62 5.74 -5.12
N GLN A 16 -6.36 4.61 -5.79
CA GLN A 16 -7.31 3.50 -5.85
C GLN A 16 -7.23 2.58 -4.62
N PHE A 17 -6.01 2.33 -4.12
CA PHE A 17 -5.75 1.32 -3.09
C PHE A 17 -5.14 1.90 -1.81
N GLY A 18 -4.69 3.15 -1.83
CA GLY A 18 -4.08 3.83 -0.69
C GLY A 18 -4.96 3.78 0.54
N GLY A 19 -4.33 3.59 1.69
CA GLY A 19 -5.01 3.74 2.98
C GLY A 19 -5.00 5.17 3.45
N SER A 20 -5.80 5.44 4.48
CA SER A 20 -5.92 6.78 5.05
C SER A 20 -6.16 6.74 6.56
N GLY A 21 -5.90 7.87 7.21
CA GLY A 21 -6.10 8.06 8.65
C GLY A 21 -4.88 7.72 9.49
N PRO A 22 -4.99 7.86 10.83
CA PRO A 22 -3.90 7.53 11.73
C PRO A 22 -3.64 6.02 11.80
N ILE A 23 -2.38 5.61 11.65
CA ILE A 23 -1.98 4.21 11.80
C ILE A 23 -0.71 4.07 12.67
N THR A 24 -0.68 3.04 13.50
CA THR A 24 0.53 2.64 14.26
C THR A 24 0.93 1.26 13.81
N LEU A 25 2.08 1.15 13.15
CA LEU A 25 2.58 -0.12 12.62
C LEU A 25 3.10 -0.99 13.77
N SER A 26 2.73 -2.27 13.78
CA SER A 26 3.33 -3.23 14.70
C SER A 26 4.85 -3.33 14.45
N PRO A 27 5.63 -3.86 15.41
CA PRO A 27 7.06 -4.08 15.20
C PRO A 27 7.35 -4.99 14.00
N GLU A 28 6.45 -5.92 13.70
CA GLU A 28 6.58 -6.80 12.54
C GLU A 28 6.39 -6.04 11.22
N VAL A 29 5.31 -5.27 11.11
CA VAL A 29 5.04 -4.43 9.93
C VAL A 29 6.13 -3.36 9.75
N THR A 30 6.66 -2.83 10.85
CA THR A 30 7.80 -1.90 10.82
C THR A 30 9.03 -2.54 10.17
N ARG A 31 9.40 -3.77 10.57
CA ARG A 31 10.53 -4.49 9.94
C ARG A 31 10.28 -4.77 8.46
N ALA A 32 9.06 -5.16 8.10
CA ALA A 32 8.68 -5.38 6.71
C ALA A 32 8.83 -4.08 5.89
N PHE A 33 8.42 -2.94 6.45
CA PHE A 33 8.59 -1.64 5.80
C PHE A 33 10.05 -1.24 5.61
N GLU A 34 10.92 -1.45 6.61
CA GLU A 34 12.35 -1.18 6.44
C GLU A 34 12.98 -2.03 5.33
N TRP A 35 12.61 -3.31 5.25
CA TRP A 35 13.06 -4.17 4.16
C TRP A 35 12.50 -3.74 2.80
N HIS A 36 11.23 -3.36 2.76
CA HIS A 36 10.56 -2.87 1.57
C HIS A 36 11.24 -1.64 0.96
N LYS A 37 11.81 -0.73 1.77
CA LYS A 37 12.59 0.42 1.28
C LYS A 37 13.79 0.02 0.43
N HIS A 38 14.34 -1.18 0.61
CA HIS A 38 15.49 -1.67 -0.13
C HIS A 38 15.12 -2.46 -1.38
N LEU A 39 14.02 -3.23 -1.33
CA LEU A 39 13.59 -4.08 -2.45
C LEU A 39 12.64 -3.40 -3.43
N GLY A 40 11.85 -2.43 -2.97
CA GLY A 40 10.75 -1.86 -3.74
C GLY A 40 9.53 -2.79 -3.83
N GLY A 41 8.60 -2.50 -4.75
CA GLY A 41 7.37 -3.28 -4.92
C GLY A 41 6.13 -2.64 -4.28
N TYR A 42 5.26 -3.46 -3.71
CA TYR A 42 4.08 -3.01 -2.95
C TYR A 42 4.10 -3.56 -1.53
N LEU A 43 3.80 -2.68 -0.58
CA LEU A 43 3.53 -3.03 0.81
C LEU A 43 2.13 -2.57 1.17
N VAL A 44 1.28 -3.52 1.52
CA VAL A 44 -0.09 -3.33 2.00
C VAL A 44 -0.12 -3.61 3.49
N VAL A 45 -0.86 -2.81 4.24
CA VAL A 45 -0.99 -2.94 5.70
C VAL A 45 -2.46 -2.95 6.09
N SER A 46 -2.81 -3.73 7.11
CA SER A 46 -4.13 -3.72 7.71
C SER A 46 -4.41 -2.42 8.46
N SER A 47 -5.66 -1.99 8.54
CA SER A 47 -6.02 -0.67 9.10
C SER A 47 -5.72 -0.55 10.61
N ASP A 48 -5.55 -1.67 11.31
CA ASP A 48 -5.08 -1.73 12.70
C ASP A 48 -3.54 -1.70 12.84
N GLY A 49 -2.80 -1.70 11.71
CA GLY A 49 -1.35 -1.73 11.65
C GLY A 49 -0.71 -3.06 12.06
N GLY A 50 -1.50 -4.11 12.29
CA GLY A 50 -1.03 -5.39 12.84
C GLY A 50 -0.44 -6.34 11.80
N HIS A 51 -0.97 -6.34 10.58
CA HIS A 51 -0.68 -7.30 9.53
C HIS A 51 -0.28 -6.61 8.23
N PHE A 52 0.44 -7.34 7.37
CA PHE A 52 0.87 -6.83 6.09
C PHE A 52 0.83 -7.91 5.01
N GLY A 53 0.86 -7.45 3.76
CA GLY A 53 1.09 -8.28 2.60
C GLY A 53 2.00 -7.53 1.64
N GLU A 54 2.88 -8.27 0.98
CA GLU A 54 3.91 -7.68 0.14
C GLU A 54 4.03 -8.40 -1.20
N SER A 55 4.39 -7.61 -2.21
CA SER A 55 4.74 -8.10 -3.53
C SER A 55 6.02 -7.39 -3.95
N TYR A 56 7.05 -8.16 -4.28
CA TYR A 56 8.35 -7.66 -4.69
C TYR A 56 8.52 -7.84 -6.18
N CYS A 57 9.20 -6.88 -6.81
CA CYS A 57 9.54 -6.96 -8.22
C CYS A 57 11.05 -7.11 -8.35
N ALA A 58 11.47 -8.20 -9.03
CA ALA A 58 12.90 -8.43 -9.31
C ALA A 58 13.48 -7.35 -10.25
N THR A 59 12.61 -6.70 -11.03
CA THR A 59 12.90 -5.54 -11.87
C THR A 59 12.10 -4.34 -11.37
N LYS A 60 12.62 -3.12 -11.49
CA LYS A 60 11.96 -1.90 -10.97
C LYS A 60 10.56 -1.61 -11.55
N ASP A 61 10.18 -2.26 -12.64
CA ASP A 61 8.87 -2.13 -13.25
C ASP A 61 7.90 -3.18 -12.67
N CYS A 62 7.23 -2.81 -11.58
CA CYS A 62 6.10 -3.57 -11.08
C CYS A 62 4.87 -3.36 -11.97
N THR A 63 4.21 -4.44 -12.36
CA THR A 63 2.89 -4.36 -12.98
C THR A 63 1.81 -4.18 -11.91
N ASP A 64 0.68 -3.58 -12.29
CA ASP A 64 -0.49 -3.34 -11.41
C ASP A 64 -1.06 -4.62 -10.76
N VAL A 65 -0.62 -5.81 -11.19
CA VAL A 65 -0.98 -7.09 -10.55
C VAL A 65 -0.34 -7.24 -9.16
N GLY A 66 0.79 -6.57 -8.92
CA GLY A 66 1.54 -6.68 -7.65
C GLY A 66 0.77 -6.15 -6.44
N VAL A 67 0.03 -5.04 -6.59
CA VAL A 67 -0.77 -4.50 -5.47
C VAL A 67 -1.93 -5.43 -5.12
N LEU A 68 -2.56 -6.09 -6.09
CA LEU A 68 -3.65 -7.04 -5.85
C LEU A 68 -3.16 -8.30 -5.13
N ASP A 69 -1.97 -8.80 -5.47
CA ASP A 69 -1.31 -9.92 -4.78
C ASP A 69 -0.97 -9.55 -3.33
N ALA A 70 -0.38 -8.37 -3.10
CA ALA A 70 -0.10 -7.87 -1.76
C ALA A 70 -1.39 -7.72 -0.92
N LEU A 71 -2.47 -7.19 -1.52
CA LEU A 71 -3.79 -7.09 -0.89
C LEU A 71 -4.36 -8.46 -0.51
N PHE A 72 -4.25 -9.44 -1.41
CA PHE A 72 -4.71 -10.80 -1.16
C PHE A 72 -3.96 -11.44 0.03
N LYS A 73 -2.63 -11.31 0.07
CA LYS A 73 -1.79 -11.82 1.16
C LYS A 73 -2.15 -11.20 2.51
N CYS A 74 -2.31 -9.88 2.57
CA CYS A 74 -2.71 -9.19 3.81
C CYS A 74 -4.07 -9.68 4.31
N ARG A 75 -5.07 -9.75 3.41
CA ARG A 75 -6.45 -10.17 3.74
C ARG A 75 -6.56 -11.63 4.15
N ALA A 76 -5.58 -12.47 3.81
CA ALA A 76 -5.54 -13.85 4.28
C ALA A 76 -5.16 -13.96 5.77
N LEU A 77 -4.56 -12.92 6.35
CA LEU A 77 -4.04 -12.92 7.72
C LEU A 77 -4.96 -12.20 8.73
N THR A 78 -5.94 -11.43 8.27
CA THR A 78 -6.76 -10.59 9.14
C THR A 78 -8.15 -10.31 8.55
N THR A 79 -9.11 -9.98 9.42
CA THR A 79 -10.43 -9.46 9.04
C THR A 79 -10.45 -7.94 8.89
N SER A 80 -9.41 -7.25 9.35
CA SER A 80 -9.24 -5.80 9.17
C SER A 80 -9.04 -5.43 7.70
N ASP A 81 -9.54 -4.26 7.28
CA ASP A 81 -9.35 -3.81 5.91
C ASP A 81 -7.87 -3.56 5.63
N CYS A 82 -7.40 -4.04 4.47
CA CYS A 82 -6.01 -3.95 4.04
C CYS A 82 -5.90 -2.92 2.91
N ARG A 83 -4.94 -2.00 3.05
CA ARG A 83 -4.73 -0.89 2.13
C ARG A 83 -3.27 -0.70 1.79
N LEU A 84 -3.01 -0.17 0.60
CA LEU A 84 -1.67 0.16 0.15
C LEU A 84 -1.05 1.20 1.09
N PHE A 85 0.09 0.85 1.67
CA PHE A 85 0.84 1.69 2.58
C PHE A 85 2.06 2.30 1.89
N ALA A 86 2.83 1.49 1.17
CA ALA A 86 4.00 1.95 0.44
C ALA A 86 4.12 1.29 -0.93
N LYS A 87 4.65 2.05 -1.90
CA LYS A 87 5.04 1.59 -3.22
C LYS A 87 6.48 2.00 -3.48
N ASP A 88 7.31 1.06 -3.91
CA ASP A 88 8.72 1.27 -4.25
C ASP A 88 9.51 1.98 -3.14
N GLY A 89 9.24 1.59 -1.89
CA GLY A 89 9.86 2.19 -0.70
C GLY A 89 9.30 3.56 -0.29
N VAL A 90 8.38 4.13 -1.06
CA VAL A 90 7.73 5.42 -0.78
C VAL A 90 6.37 5.19 -0.14
N VAL A 91 6.14 5.81 1.01
CA VAL A 91 4.84 5.78 1.69
C VAL A 91 3.82 6.57 0.86
N VAL A 92 2.68 5.94 0.58
CA VAL A 92 1.53 6.53 -0.13
C VAL A 92 0.28 6.61 0.74
N TRP A 93 0.40 6.26 2.02
CA TRP A 93 -0.66 6.36 3.01
C TRP A 93 -1.07 7.81 3.28
N ASP A 94 -2.37 8.11 3.22
CA ASP A 94 -2.92 9.45 3.43
C ASP A 94 -3.26 9.70 4.91
N GLY A 95 -2.25 10.12 5.68
CA GLY A 95 -2.43 10.46 7.09
C GLY A 95 -1.18 10.24 7.94
N PRO A 96 -1.26 10.56 9.24
CA PRO A 96 -0.15 10.35 10.14
C PRO A 96 0.10 8.86 10.37
N TRP A 97 1.34 8.43 10.27
CA TRP A 97 1.75 7.06 10.58
C TRP A 97 2.96 7.07 11.51
N ARG A 98 3.11 6.01 12.30
CA ARG A 98 4.25 5.80 13.20
C ARG A 98 4.53 4.32 13.39
N THR A 99 5.73 3.99 13.81
CA THR A 99 6.10 2.66 14.27
C THR A 99 5.71 2.51 15.74
N ALA A 100 5.28 1.32 16.17
CA ALA A 100 5.26 0.98 17.58
C ALA A 100 6.71 0.86 18.07
N GLU A 101 7.09 1.68 19.04
CA GLU A 101 8.40 1.65 19.70
C GLU A 101 8.66 0.31 20.41
#